data_AF-A0A198A160-F1
#
_entry.id   AF-A0A198A160-F1
#
_cell.length_a   1.000
_cell.length_b   1.000
_cell.length_c   1.000
_cell.angle_alpha   90.00
_cell.angle_beta   90.00
_cell.angle_gamma   90.00
#
_symmetry.space_group_name_H-M   'P 1'
#
loop_
_entity.id
_entity.type
_entity.pdbx_description
1 polymer ?
#
loop_
_entity_poly.entity_id
_entity_poly.type
_entity_poly.pdbx_seq_one_letter_code
_entity_poly.pdbx_strand_id
1 'polypeptide(L)'
;MVKKKAKVTPAAASVQDKPATLKDLLRPEILEGLKAQADAMKAEEQAKKEAERAKVEAARKAEEKRLENDFAYQLEKSKLDWRKHK
;
A
#
# COMPACT_ATOMS: atom_id res chain seq x y z
N MET A 1 -59.33 44.24 21.13
CA MET A 1 -58.14 43.58 21.71
C MET A 1 -57.77 42.40 20.83
N VAL A 2 -56.65 42.46 20.08
CA VAL A 2 -56.19 41.33 19.25
C VAL A 2 -54.73 41.07 19.58
N LYS A 3 -54.46 39.87 20.07
CA LYS A 3 -53.23 39.43 20.73
C LYS A 3 -52.10 39.26 19.71
N LYS A 4 -51.05 40.08 19.84
CA LYS A 4 -49.82 40.06 19.02
C LYS A 4 -49.08 38.73 19.21
N LYS A 5 -48.98 37.90 18.17
CA LYS A 5 -48.17 36.68 18.20
C LYS A 5 -46.70 37.07 18.05
N ALA A 6 -45.93 36.94 19.14
CA ALA A 6 -44.49 37.12 19.14
C ALA A 6 -43.83 35.96 18.38
N LYS A 7 -42.98 36.31 17.42
CA LYS A 7 -42.11 35.39 16.68
C LYS A 7 -41.05 34.89 17.67
N VAL A 8 -41.01 33.58 17.92
CA VAL A 8 -39.92 32.97 18.69
C VAL A 8 -38.72 32.89 17.76
N THR A 9 -37.76 33.77 17.99
CA THR A 9 -36.41 33.66 17.43
C THR A 9 -35.66 32.66 18.30
N PRO A 10 -35.13 31.53 17.78
CA PRO A 10 -34.15 30.77 18.54
C PRO A 10 -32.91 31.65 18.70
N ALA A 11 -32.61 31.98 19.96
CA ALA A 11 -31.37 32.63 20.32
C ALA A 11 -30.21 31.75 19.84
N ALA A 12 -29.24 32.36 19.18
CA ALA A 12 -28.00 31.74 18.79
C ALA A 12 -27.31 31.19 20.04
N ALA A 13 -27.23 29.85 20.15
CA ALA A 13 -26.18 29.24 20.92
C ALA A 13 -24.91 29.44 20.11
N SER A 14 -24.12 30.43 20.51
CA SER A 14 -22.75 30.63 20.06
C SER A 14 -21.95 29.37 20.34
N VAL A 15 -21.87 28.48 19.36
CA VAL A 15 -20.84 27.44 19.28
C VAL A 15 -19.55 28.16 18.90
N GLN A 16 -19.03 28.95 19.84
CA GLN A 16 -17.65 29.38 19.89
C GLN A 16 -16.91 28.52 20.92
N ASP A 17 -16.98 27.21 20.77
CA ASP A 17 -16.06 26.31 21.46
C ASP A 17 -15.09 25.80 20.42
N LYS A 18 -13.87 26.37 20.48
CA LYS A 18 -12.57 25.96 19.94
C LYS A 18 -12.60 24.87 18.84
N PRO A 19 -11.85 25.01 17.73
CA PRO A 19 -11.60 23.85 16.88
C PRO A 19 -10.82 22.82 17.73
N ALA A 20 -11.54 21.91 18.37
CA ALA A 20 -10.97 20.69 18.92
C ALA A 20 -10.39 20.01 17.70
N THR A 21 -9.08 20.16 17.52
CA THR A 21 -8.41 19.47 16.44
C THR A 21 -8.70 17.99 16.64
N LEU A 22 -8.83 17.18 15.59
CA LEU A 22 -9.13 15.74 15.74
C LEU A 22 -8.19 15.04 16.76
N LYS A 23 -7.01 15.63 17.01
CA LYS A 23 -6.03 15.24 18.02
C LYS A 23 -6.46 15.47 19.48
N ASP A 24 -7.31 16.46 19.77
CA ASP A 24 -7.87 16.71 21.09
C ASP A 24 -9.06 15.78 21.42
N LEU A 25 -9.75 15.26 20.40
CA LEU A 25 -10.84 14.30 20.53
C LEU A 25 -10.37 12.85 20.51
N LEU A 26 -9.27 12.55 19.81
CA LEU A 26 -8.62 11.24 19.89
C LEU A 26 -7.73 11.17 21.13
N ARG A 27 -8.08 10.26 22.04
CA ARG A 27 -7.21 9.91 23.16
C ARG A 27 -5.84 9.45 22.61
N PRO A 28 -4.71 9.88 23.21
CA PRO A 28 -3.36 9.48 22.76
C PRO A 28 -3.19 7.97 22.61
N GLU A 29 -3.81 7.18 23.47
CA GLU A 29 -3.81 5.71 23.38
C GLU A 29 -4.39 5.17 22.06
N ILE A 30 -5.43 5.81 21.52
CA ILE A 30 -6.05 5.42 20.24
C ILE A 30 -5.12 5.80 19.08
N LEU A 31 -4.41 6.93 19.18
CA LEU A 31 -3.42 7.32 18.18
C LEU A 31 -2.22 6.37 18.15
N GLU A 32 -1.73 5.93 19.31
CA GLU A 32 -0.67 4.92 19.40
C GLU A 32 -1.12 3.58 18.83
N GLY A 33 -2.33 3.12 19.18
CA GLY A 33 -2.90 1.89 18.62
C GLY A 33 -3.09 1.98 17.09
N LEU A 34 -3.53 3.12 16.58
CA LEU A 34 -3.70 3.34 15.15
C LEU A 34 -2.35 3.39 14.42
N LYS A 35 -1.33 3.99 15.04
CA LYS A 35 0.03 4.02 14.51
C LYS A 35 0.62 2.61 14.46
N ALA A 36 0.46 1.82 15.52
CA ALA A 36 0.88 0.42 15.56
C ALA A 36 0.19 -0.42 14.47
N GLN A 37 -1.12 -0.25 14.26
CA GLN A 37 -1.85 -0.91 13.17
C GLN A 37 -1.38 -0.45 11.79
N ALA A 38 -1.15 0.85 11.60
CA ALA A 38 -0.65 1.39 10.34
C ALA A 38 0.75 0.87 10.02
N ASP A 39 1.62 0.75 11.02
CA ASP A 39 2.97 0.23 10.85
C ASP A 39 2.94 -1.30 10.60
N ALA A 40 2.05 -2.05 11.26
CA ALA A 40 1.82 -3.46 10.97
C ALA A 40 1.30 -3.69 9.54
N MET A 41 0.33 -2.89 9.09
CA MET A 41 -0.23 -2.99 7.73
C MET A 41 0.81 -2.67 6.65
N LYS A 42 1.68 -1.67 6.88
CA LYS A 42 2.80 -1.36 5.98
C LYS A 42 3.81 -2.50 5.92
N ALA A 43 4.13 -3.12 7.06
CA ALA A 43 5.03 -4.27 7.10
C ALA A 43 4.44 -5.46 6.31
N GLU A 44 3.13 -5.72 6.42
CA GLU A 44 2.45 -6.74 5.63
C GLU A 44 2.44 -6.44 4.12
N GLU A 45 2.22 -5.18 3.73
CA GLU A 45 2.29 -4.76 2.32
C GLU A 45 3.69 -4.92 1.75
N GLN A 46 4.73 -4.56 2.51
CA GLN A 46 6.12 -4.77 2.13
C GLN A 46 6.43 -6.27 1.98
N ALA A 47 6.02 -7.09 2.95
CA ALA A 47 6.20 -8.54 2.89
C ALA A 47 5.50 -9.17 1.67
N LYS A 48 4.29 -8.70 1.32
CA LYS A 48 3.58 -9.16 0.11
C LYS A 48 4.33 -8.80 -1.16
N LYS A 49 4.85 -7.57 -1.23
CA LYS A 49 5.63 -7.09 -2.39
C LYS A 49 6.94 -7.85 -2.55
N GLU A 50 7.62 -8.15 -1.45
CA GLU A 50 8.84 -8.96 -1.45
C GLU A 50 8.55 -10.41 -1.84
N ALA A 51 7.46 -11.00 -1.33
CA ALA A 51 7.05 -12.34 -1.72
C ALA A 51 6.69 -12.43 -3.20
N GLU A 52 6.07 -11.40 -3.78
CA GLU A 52 5.78 -11.34 -5.21
C GLU A 52 7.07 -11.28 -6.04
N ARG A 53 8.04 -10.44 -5.65
CA ARG A 53 9.35 -10.39 -6.31
C ARG A 53 10.08 -11.74 -6.23
N ALA A 54 10.09 -12.36 -5.06
CA ALA A 54 10.71 -13.67 -4.87
C ALA A 54 10.08 -14.75 -5.76
N LYS A 55 8.75 -14.73 -5.95
CA LYS A 55 8.05 -15.66 -6.87
C LYS A 55 8.43 -15.42 -8.33
N VAL A 56 8.51 -14.16 -8.75
CA VAL A 56 8.94 -13.81 -10.12
C VAL A 56 10.38 -14.25 -10.37
N GLU A 57 11.30 -13.97 -9.44
CA GLU A 57 12.70 -14.40 -9.55
C GLU A 57 12.84 -15.93 -9.56
N ALA A 58 12.09 -16.64 -8.72
CA ALA A 58 12.05 -18.10 -8.72
C ALA A 58 11.52 -18.67 -10.04
N ALA A 59 10.47 -18.07 -10.61
CA ALA A 59 9.94 -18.47 -11.91
C ALA A 59 10.95 -18.24 -13.04
N ARG A 60 11.64 -17.09 -13.03
CA ARG A 60 12.70 -16.78 -14.00
C ARG A 60 13.85 -17.77 -13.90
N LYS A 61 14.28 -18.11 -12.69
CA LYS A 61 15.34 -19.10 -12.47
C LYS A 61 14.92 -20.51 -12.89
N ALA A 62 13.67 -20.89 -12.66
CA ALA A 62 13.14 -22.18 -13.11
C ALA A 62 13.04 -22.26 -14.64
N GLU A 63 12.61 -21.17 -15.29
CA GLU A 63 12.58 -21.05 -16.75
C GLU A 63 13.99 -21.08 -17.34
N GLU A 64 14.92 -20.31 -16.77
CA GLU A 64 16.34 -20.31 -17.17
C GLU A 64 16.95 -21.71 -17.04
N LYS A 65 16.73 -22.38 -15.90
CA LYS A 65 17.17 -23.77 -15.71
C LYS A 65 16.52 -24.73 -16.72
N ARG A 66 15.27 -24.51 -17.11
CA ARG A 66 14.62 -25.32 -18.16
C ARG A 66 15.28 -25.09 -19.51
N LEU A 67 15.56 -23.83 -19.85
CA LEU A 67 16.19 -23.42 -21.09
C LEU A 67 17.67 -23.87 -21.17
N GLU A 68 18.38 -23.90 -20.05
CA GLU A 68 19.73 -24.48 -19.93
C GLU A 68 19.74 -26.00 -20.15
N ASN A 69 18.64 -26.69 -19.83
CA ASN A 69 18.51 -28.11 -20.16
C ASN A 69 18.03 -28.34 -21.60
N ASP A 70 17.43 -27.32 -22.22
CA ASP A 70 16.96 -27.38 -23.59
C ASP A 70 18.11 -27.12 -24.57
N PHE A 71 18.58 -28.18 -25.21
CA PHE A 71 19.68 -28.11 -26.18
C PHE A 71 19.34 -27.23 -27.39
N ALA A 72 18.07 -27.10 -27.78
CA ALA A 72 17.69 -26.25 -28.91
C ALA A 72 17.93 -24.77 -28.58
N TYR A 73 17.53 -24.33 -27.38
CA TYR A 73 17.79 -22.98 -26.89
C TYR A 73 19.27 -22.70 -26.71
N GLN A 74 20.02 -23.65 -26.14
CA GLN A 74 21.47 -23.52 -26.00
C GLN A 74 22.18 -23.41 -27.35
N LEU A 75 21.77 -24.20 -28.35
CA LEU A 75 22.39 -24.18 -29.67
C LEU A 75 22.09 -22.86 -30.42
N GLU A 76 20.88 -22.33 -30.30
CA GLU A 76 20.52 -21.04 -30.88
C GLU A 76 21.28 -19.88 -30.23
N LYS A 77 21.44 -19.91 -28.91
CA LYS A 77 22.12 -18.86 -28.13
C LYS A 77 23.64 -18.97 -28.23
N SER A 78 24.16 -20.19 -28.33
CA SER A 78 25.57 -20.48 -28.54
C SER A 78 25.92 -20.19 -30.00
N LYS A 79 26.25 -18.92 -30.29
CA LYS A 79 26.85 -18.48 -31.57
C LYS A 79 28.27 -19.03 -31.72
N LEU A 80 28.44 -20.34 -31.63
CA LEU A 80 29.73 -21.01 -31.80
C LEU A 80 30.05 -21.06 -33.30
N ASP A 81 30.71 -20.00 -33.76
CA ASP A 81 31.14 -19.86 -35.14
C ASP A 81 32.43 -20.67 -35.34
N TRP A 82 32.28 -21.98 -35.53
CA TRP A 82 33.39 -22.95 -35.67
C TRP A 82 34.41 -22.58 -36.75
N ARG A 83 34.03 -21.72 -37.71
CA ARG A 83 34.93 -21.17 -38.74
C ARG A 83 36.01 -20.24 -38.17
N LYS A 84 35.82 -19.69 -36.96
CA LYS A 84 36.78 -18.79 -36.29
C LYS A 84 37.87 -19.52 -35.50
N HIS A 85 37.71 -20.82 -35.29
CA HIS A 85 38.63 -21.64 -34.49
C HIS A 85 39.41 -22.65 -35.36
N LYS A 86 39.57 -22.34 -36.65
CA LYS A 86 40.23 -23.20 -37.63
C LYS A 86 41.68 -22.81 -37.86
#